data_AF-A0A842QV41-F1
#
_entry.id   AF-A0A842QV41-F1
#
_cell.length_a   1.000
_cell.length_b   1.000
_cell.length_c   1.000
_cell.angle_alpha   90.00
_cell.angle_beta   90.00
_cell.angle_gamma   90.00
#
_symmetry.space_group_name_H-M   'P 1'
#
loop_
_entity.id
_entity.type
_entity.pdbx_description
1 polymer ?
#
loop_
_entity_poly.entity_id
_entity_poly.type
_entity_poly.pdbx_seq_one_letter_code
_entity_poly.pdbx_strand_id
1 'polypeptide(L)'
;MWFHDSVYDPHRRDNEKQSAMYLDKATKGLVGNTMINRITELILATKHGEEPTGVDMELVMDVDLAILGKPTYEFKRYEKNIRREYEWLSWAKYSRGREIVLRNFLERDCIYHTNYFREKYETKARNNLIQSIKKLKGMN
;
A
#
# COMPACT_ATOMS: atom_id res chain seq x y z
N MET A 1 9.32 -7.63 -4.28
CA MET A 1 9.43 -6.42 -3.45
C MET A 1 10.21 -5.29 -4.12
N TRP A 2 11.47 -5.44 -4.56
CA TRP A 2 12.25 -4.28 -5.07
C TRP A 2 11.62 -3.46 -6.20
N PHE A 3 10.79 -4.10 -7.05
CA PHE A 3 10.20 -3.44 -8.22
C PHE A 3 8.78 -2.90 -8.01
N HIS A 4 8.06 -3.26 -6.94
CA HIS A 4 6.62 -2.90 -6.81
C HIS A 4 6.36 -1.38 -6.84
N ASP A 5 7.20 -0.60 -6.15
CA ASP A 5 7.20 0.87 -6.17
C ASP A 5 8.45 1.46 -6.83
N SER A 6 9.07 0.73 -7.78
CA SER A 6 10.27 1.24 -8.48
C SER A 6 9.99 2.51 -9.30
N VAL A 7 8.74 2.69 -9.73
CA VAL A 7 8.23 3.95 -10.26
C VAL A 7 7.12 4.44 -9.34
N TYR A 8 7.31 5.61 -8.71
CA TYR A 8 6.33 6.21 -7.82
C TYR A 8 6.22 7.72 -8.07
N ASP A 9 5.03 8.16 -8.45
CA ASP A 9 4.66 9.57 -8.60
C ASP A 9 3.27 9.79 -7.97
N PRO A 10 3.15 10.61 -6.91
CA PRO A 10 1.87 10.86 -6.22
C PRO A 10 0.84 11.59 -7.09
N HIS A 11 1.24 12.15 -8.23
CA HIS A 11 0.33 12.77 -9.22
C HIS A 11 -0.26 11.75 -10.21
N ARG A 12 0.24 10.53 -10.23
CA ARG A 12 -0.13 9.48 -11.20
C ARG A 12 -1.00 8.40 -10.56
N ARG A 13 -1.71 7.66 -11.40
CA ARG A 13 -2.58 6.54 -11.02
C ARG A 13 -2.13 5.19 -11.60
N ASP A 14 -1.01 5.19 -12.31
CA ASP A 14 -0.48 4.07 -13.07
C ASP A 14 0.91 3.65 -12.59
N ASN A 15 1.30 4.01 -11.36
CA ASN A 15 2.63 3.73 -10.79
C ASN A 15 2.96 2.23 -10.85
N GLU A 16 2.04 1.35 -10.47
CA GLU A 16 2.26 -0.11 -10.48
C GLU A 16 2.47 -0.63 -11.91
N LYS A 17 1.73 -0.08 -12.88
CA LYS A 17 1.92 -0.41 -14.31
C LYS A 17 3.28 0.07 -14.80
N GLN A 18 3.70 1.27 -14.41
CA GLN A 18 4.99 1.83 -14.79
C GLN A 18 6.15 1.05 -14.15
N SER A 19 6.01 0.64 -12.89
CA SER A 19 6.91 -0.27 -12.18
C SER A 19 7.06 -1.61 -12.91
N ALA A 20 5.95 -2.21 -13.35
CA ALA A 20 5.98 -3.45 -14.15
C ALA A 20 6.67 -3.26 -15.51
N MET A 21 6.40 -2.15 -16.20
CA MET A 21 7.10 -1.83 -17.46
C MET A 21 8.60 -1.59 -17.26
N TYR A 22 8.98 -0.99 -16.13
CA TYR A 22 10.38 -0.78 -15.79
C TYR A 22 11.11 -2.10 -15.49
N LEU A 23 10.47 -3.05 -14.81
CA LEU A 23 11.01 -4.40 -14.58
C LEU A 23 11.42 -5.07 -15.90
N ASP A 24 10.52 -5.11 -16.90
CA ASP A 24 10.80 -5.73 -18.20
C ASP A 24 12.02 -5.10 -18.86
N LYS A 25 12.09 -3.76 -18.87
CA LYS A 25 13.22 -3.03 -19.44
C LYS A 25 14.53 -3.28 -18.68
N ALA A 26 14.49 -3.31 -17.35
CA ALA A 26 15.67 -3.45 -16.50
C ALA A 26 16.23 -4.89 -16.47
N THR A 27 15.39 -5.89 -16.73
CA THR A 27 15.76 -7.33 -16.67
C THR A 27 15.90 -7.98 -18.04
N LYS A 28 15.75 -7.20 -19.11
CA LYS A 28 15.84 -7.66 -20.50
C LYS A 28 17.13 -8.44 -20.76
N GLY A 29 16.98 -9.70 -21.16
CA GLY A 29 18.10 -10.60 -21.47
C GLY A 29 18.81 -11.21 -20.25
N LEU A 30 18.39 -10.87 -19.04
CA LEU A 30 18.94 -11.41 -17.79
C LEU A 30 18.02 -12.46 -17.16
N VAL A 31 16.70 -12.33 -17.38
CA VAL A 31 15.66 -13.16 -16.76
C VAL A 31 14.71 -13.67 -17.84
N GLY A 32 14.24 -14.91 -17.69
CA GLY A 32 13.27 -15.51 -18.61
C GLY A 32 11.86 -14.93 -18.46
N ASN A 33 11.12 -14.87 -19.57
CA ASN A 33 9.78 -14.25 -19.63
C ASN A 33 8.79 -14.83 -18.61
N THR A 34 8.85 -16.13 -18.30
CA THR A 34 7.97 -16.74 -17.29
C THR A 34 8.13 -16.10 -15.91
N MET A 35 9.36 -15.77 -15.53
CA MET A 35 9.63 -15.11 -14.25
C MET A 35 9.22 -13.64 -14.29
N ILE A 36 9.48 -12.94 -15.40
CA ILE A 36 9.05 -11.54 -15.59
C ILE A 36 7.53 -11.42 -15.48
N ASN A 37 6.78 -12.33 -16.12
CA ASN A 37 5.32 -12.36 -16.07
C ASN A 37 4.82 -12.57 -14.63
N ARG A 38 5.38 -13.56 -13.91
CA ARG A 38 5.01 -13.82 -12.51
C ARG A 38 5.29 -12.60 -11.62
N ILE A 39 6.45 -11.95 -11.75
CA ILE A 39 6.76 -10.76 -10.95
C ILE A 39 5.85 -9.61 -11.33
N THR A 40 5.50 -9.46 -12.61
CA THR A 40 4.55 -8.44 -13.08
C THR A 40 3.18 -8.63 -12.44
N GLU A 41 2.66 -9.85 -12.38
CA GLU A 41 1.40 -10.16 -11.67
C GLU A 41 1.48 -9.78 -10.19
N LEU A 42 2.60 -10.09 -9.51
CA LEU A 42 2.81 -9.70 -8.11
C LEU A 42 2.89 -8.17 -7.90
N ILE A 43 3.50 -7.43 -8.84
CA ILE A 43 3.53 -5.96 -8.78
C ILE A 43 2.14 -5.39 -8.99
N LEU A 44 1.38 -5.90 -9.94
CA LEU A 44 0.03 -5.38 -10.21
C LEU A 44 -0.94 -5.69 -9.06
N ALA A 45 -0.76 -6.82 -8.37
CA ALA A 45 -1.56 -7.19 -7.20
C ALA A 45 -1.39 -6.23 -6.00
N THR A 46 -0.31 -5.45 -5.92
CA THR A 46 -0.17 -4.43 -4.85
C THR A 46 -1.10 -3.24 -5.07
N LYS A 47 -1.67 -3.09 -6.27
CA LYS A 47 -2.75 -2.14 -6.51
C LYS A 47 -3.99 -2.59 -5.73
N HIS A 48 -4.22 -1.95 -4.58
CA HIS A 48 -5.24 -2.36 -3.63
C HIS A 48 -6.64 -2.47 -4.26
N GLY A 49 -7.23 -3.68 -4.27
CA GLY A 49 -8.61 -3.88 -4.72
C GLY A 49 -8.94 -5.29 -5.22
N GLU A 50 -7.94 -6.10 -5.58
CA GLU A 50 -8.13 -7.49 -5.99
C GLU A 50 -7.80 -8.45 -4.85
N GLU A 51 -8.57 -9.54 -4.74
CA GLU A 51 -8.26 -10.64 -3.82
C GLU A 51 -7.04 -11.41 -4.33
N PRO A 52 -6.06 -11.74 -3.46
CA PRO A 52 -4.89 -12.49 -3.89
C PRO A 52 -5.29 -13.89 -4.34
N THR A 53 -4.70 -14.36 -5.44
CA THR A 53 -4.98 -15.69 -6.00
C THR A 53 -3.99 -16.77 -5.53
N GLY A 54 -3.10 -16.44 -4.58
CA GLY A 54 -2.17 -17.39 -3.98
C GLY A 54 -1.25 -16.78 -2.91
N VAL A 55 -0.55 -17.66 -2.19
CA VAL A 55 0.28 -17.33 -1.00
C VAL A 55 1.34 -16.26 -1.29
N ASP A 56 1.95 -16.26 -2.46
CA ASP A 56 2.94 -15.22 -2.82
C ASP A 56 2.30 -13.83 -2.89
N MET A 57 1.09 -13.72 -3.46
CA MET A 57 0.36 -12.46 -3.52
C MET A 57 -0.09 -12.02 -2.13
N GLU A 58 -0.64 -12.95 -1.34
CA GLU A 58 -1.01 -12.69 0.06
C GLU A 58 0.18 -12.10 0.85
N LEU A 59 1.35 -12.73 0.74
CA LEU A 59 2.57 -12.29 1.43
C LEU A 59 3.06 -10.93 0.93
N VAL A 60 3.06 -10.70 -0.39
CA VAL A 60 3.48 -9.40 -0.95
C VAL A 60 2.57 -8.29 -0.48
N MET A 61 1.25 -8.49 -0.52
CA MET A 61 0.26 -7.51 -0.04
C MET A 61 0.38 -7.28 1.47
N ASP A 62 0.61 -8.33 2.26
CA ASP A 62 0.77 -8.22 3.70
C ASP A 62 2.04 -7.46 4.10
N VAL A 63 3.15 -7.69 3.38
CA VAL A 63 4.40 -6.97 3.58
C VAL A 63 4.24 -5.50 3.22
N ASP A 64 3.57 -5.19 2.12
CA ASP A 64 3.29 -3.82 1.69
C ASP A 64 2.42 -3.06 2.73
N LEU A 65 1.37 -3.71 3.23
CA LEU A 65 0.48 -3.14 4.23
C LEU A 65 1.05 -3.15 5.67
N ALA A 66 2.21 -3.77 5.91
CA ALA A 66 2.78 -3.97 7.25
C ALA A 66 2.96 -2.67 8.03
N ILE A 67 3.19 -1.54 7.34
CA ILE A 67 3.34 -0.22 7.96
C ILE A 67 2.11 0.19 8.76
N LEU A 68 0.91 -0.25 8.38
CA LEU A 68 -0.34 0.08 9.07
C LEU A 68 -0.32 -0.46 10.51
N GLY A 69 0.24 -1.66 10.72
CA GLY A 69 0.31 -2.33 12.03
C GLY A 69 1.55 -2.02 12.87
N LYS A 70 2.45 -1.15 12.40
CA LYS A 70 3.65 -0.77 13.16
C LYS A 70 3.30 0.01 14.44
N PRO A 71 4.23 0.13 15.41
CA PRO A 71 4.03 0.98 16.57
C PRO A 71 3.54 2.37 16.18
N THR A 72 2.63 2.94 16.97
CA THR A 72 1.92 4.18 16.61
C THR A 72 2.85 5.36 16.29
N TYR A 73 4.06 5.42 16.89
CA TYR A 73 5.03 6.47 16.54
C TYR A 73 5.58 6.32 15.10
N GLU A 74 5.79 5.09 14.62
CA GLU A 74 6.23 4.82 13.25
C GLU A 74 5.12 5.11 12.26
N PHE A 75 3.90 4.63 12.55
CA PHE A 75 2.74 4.92 11.72
C PHE A 75 2.47 6.44 11.62
N LYS A 76 2.59 7.18 12.72
CA LYS A 76 2.46 8.65 12.71
C LYS A 76 3.55 9.33 11.87
N ARG A 77 4.77 8.79 11.83
CA ARG A 77 5.85 9.29 10.97
C ARG A 77 5.55 9.01 9.50
N TYR A 78 5.08 7.81 9.19
CA TYR A 78 4.59 7.45 7.86
C TYR A 78 3.49 8.41 7.39
N GLU A 79 2.45 8.65 8.20
CA GLU A 79 1.36 9.59 7.88
C GLU A 79 1.85 11.03 7.61
N LYS A 80 2.88 11.49 8.32
CA LYS A 80 3.49 12.80 8.07
C LYS A 80 4.21 12.84 6.71
N ASN A 81 4.86 11.76 6.32
CA ASN A 81 5.52 11.67 5.01
C ASN A 81 4.50 11.66 3.88
N ILE A 82 3.44 10.83 4.00
CA ILE A 82 2.31 10.85 3.06
C ILE A 82 1.73 12.27 2.95
N ARG A 83 1.51 12.97 4.07
CA ARG A 83 1.02 14.36 4.01
C ARG A 83 1.92 15.30 3.20
N ARG A 84 3.25 15.14 3.28
CA ARG A 84 4.23 15.93 2.51
C ARG A 84 4.20 15.59 1.03
N GLU A 85 4.11 14.31 0.68
CA GLU A 85 4.00 13.86 -0.73
C GLU A 85 2.77 14.45 -1.43
N TYR A 86 1.70 14.70 -0.67
CA TYR A 86 0.47 15.34 -1.14
C TYR A 86 0.34 16.81 -0.72
N GLU A 87 1.44 17.52 -0.42
CA GLU A 87 1.41 18.93 0.00
C GLU A 87 0.74 19.87 -1.01
N TRP A 88 0.81 19.51 -2.29
CA TRP A 88 0.19 20.20 -3.42
C TRP A 88 -1.35 20.10 -3.42
N LEU A 89 -1.95 19.22 -2.62
CA LEU A 89 -3.40 19.19 -2.38
C LEU A 89 -3.78 20.12 -1.22
N SER A 90 -4.91 20.81 -1.38
CA SER A 90 -5.53 21.52 -0.25
C SER A 90 -5.91 20.53 0.86
N TRP A 91 -5.93 21.00 2.11
CA TRP A 91 -6.27 20.16 3.26
C TRP A 91 -7.59 19.41 3.06
N ALA A 92 -8.64 20.08 2.57
CA ALA A 92 -9.95 19.47 2.34
C ALA A 92 -9.92 18.35 1.28
N LYS A 93 -9.14 18.50 0.21
CA LYS A 93 -9.00 17.44 -0.82
C LYS A 93 -8.20 16.26 -0.28
N TYR A 94 -7.08 16.54 0.39
CA TYR A 94 -6.24 15.52 1.01
C TYR A 94 -6.98 14.73 2.08
N SER A 95 -7.63 15.41 3.03
CA SER A 95 -8.29 14.75 4.17
C SER A 95 -9.44 13.85 3.71
N ARG A 96 -10.25 14.31 2.74
CA ARG A 96 -11.32 13.49 2.14
C ARG A 96 -10.77 12.26 1.42
N GLY A 97 -9.75 12.44 0.58
CA GLY A 97 -9.15 11.32 -0.16
C GLY A 97 -8.49 10.31 0.78
N ARG A 98 -7.73 10.79 1.76
CA ARG A 98 -7.07 9.94 2.76
C ARG A 98 -8.09 9.21 3.63
N GLU A 99 -9.16 9.87 4.07
CA GLU A 99 -10.22 9.21 4.83
C GLU A 99 -10.83 8.03 4.06
N ILE A 100 -11.13 8.20 2.77
CA ILE A 100 -11.67 7.11 1.93
C ILE A 100 -10.71 5.93 1.89
N VAL A 101 -9.42 6.16 1.63
CA VAL A 101 -8.41 5.09 1.60
C VAL A 101 -8.35 4.34 2.93
N LEU A 102 -8.27 5.05 4.05
CA LEU A 102 -8.18 4.42 5.37
C LEU A 102 -9.45 3.65 5.74
N ARG A 103 -10.64 4.14 5.32
CA ARG A 103 -11.92 3.45 5.52
C ARG A 103 -12.01 2.16 4.71
N ASN A 104 -11.58 2.19 3.44
CA ASN A 104 -11.58 1.00 2.60
C ASN A 104 -10.78 -0.16 3.22
N PHE A 105 -9.70 0.13 3.95
CA PHE A 105 -8.97 -0.90 4.70
C PHE A 105 -9.73 -1.38 5.95
N LEU A 106 -10.37 -0.47 6.69
CA LEU A 106 -11.14 -0.83 7.90
C LEU A 106 -12.39 -1.66 7.59
N GLU A 107 -12.98 -1.48 6.41
CA GLU A 107 -14.17 -2.20 5.95
C GLU A 107 -13.89 -3.65 5.54
N ARG A 108 -12.62 -4.03 5.36
CA ARG A 108 -12.25 -5.43 5.13
C ARG A 108 -12.48 -6.28 6.37
N ASP A 109 -12.87 -7.53 6.19
CA ASP A 109 -12.97 -8.51 7.27
C ASP A 109 -11.61 -8.71 7.96
N CYS A 110 -10.53 -8.75 7.18
CA CYS A 110 -9.15 -8.73 7.65
C CYS A 110 -8.33 -7.77 6.79
N ILE A 111 -7.46 -6.96 7.40
CA ILE A 111 -6.52 -6.09 6.66
C ILE A 111 -5.40 -6.93 6.03
N TYR A 112 -4.95 -7.95 6.76
CA TYR A 112 -3.91 -8.88 6.34
C TYR A 112 -4.50 -10.24 5.94
N HIS A 113 -3.88 -10.93 4.99
CA HIS A 113 -4.36 -12.20 4.44
C HIS A 113 -3.81 -13.39 5.23
N THR A 114 -2.53 -13.37 5.59
CA THR A 114 -1.88 -14.48 6.28
C THR A 114 -2.09 -14.41 7.80
N ASN A 115 -2.20 -15.58 8.44
CA ASN A 115 -2.38 -15.66 9.90
C ASN A 115 -1.25 -14.97 10.67
N TYR A 116 0.00 -15.11 10.21
CA TYR A 116 1.15 -14.45 10.82
C TYR A 116 0.99 -12.92 10.89
N PHE A 117 0.57 -12.28 9.80
CA PHE A 117 0.38 -10.83 9.80
C PHE A 117 -0.87 -10.41 10.56
N ARG A 118 -1.96 -11.19 10.48
CA ARG A 118 -3.19 -10.93 11.26
C ARG A 118 -2.89 -10.89 12.75
N GLU A 119 -2.27 -11.94 13.29
CA GLU A 119 -1.93 -12.04 14.72
C GLU A 119 -0.99 -10.91 15.16
N LYS A 120 -0.03 -10.54 14.30
CA LYS A 120 1.01 -9.58 14.65
C LYS A 120 0.58 -8.11 14.52
N TYR A 121 -0.31 -7.81 13.57
CA TYR A 121 -0.50 -6.44 13.09
C TYR A 121 -1.97 -5.97 13.02
N GLU A 122 -2.96 -6.86 12.92
CA GLU A 122 -4.37 -6.50 12.65
C GLU A 122 -4.92 -5.48 13.66
N THR A 123 -4.83 -5.81 14.96
CA THR A 123 -5.35 -4.93 16.03
C THR A 123 -4.68 -3.57 16.03
N LYS A 124 -3.35 -3.53 15.83
CA LYS A 124 -2.60 -2.26 15.78
C LYS A 124 -2.95 -1.45 14.54
N ALA A 125 -3.10 -2.11 13.40
CA ALA A 125 -3.49 -1.47 12.15
C ALA A 125 -4.85 -0.79 12.29
N ARG A 126 -5.87 -1.52 12.76
CA ARG A 126 -7.21 -0.94 12.98
C ARG A 126 -7.17 0.25 13.94
N ASN A 127 -6.45 0.15 15.05
CA ASN A 127 -6.30 1.26 16.00
C ASN A 127 -5.61 2.49 15.38
N ASN A 128 -4.54 2.28 14.61
CA ASN A 128 -3.81 3.33 13.92
C ASN A 128 -4.69 4.03 12.86
N LEU A 129 -5.41 3.25 12.03
CA LEU A 129 -6.32 3.77 11.01
C LEU A 129 -7.47 4.59 11.64
N ILE A 130 -8.12 4.08 12.69
CA ILE A 130 -9.20 4.78 13.41
C ILE A 130 -8.68 6.11 14.00
N GLN A 131 -7.50 6.11 14.61
CA GLN A 131 -6.91 7.33 15.16
C GLN A 131 -6.57 8.35 14.06
N SER A 132 -6.06 7.91 12.91
CA SER A 132 -5.79 8.80 11.79
C SER A 132 -7.08 9.43 11.26
N ILE A 133 -8.14 8.64 11.04
CA ILE A 133 -9.45 9.16 10.61
C ILE A 133 -10.00 10.19 11.60
N LYS A 134 -9.94 9.92 12.91
CA LYS A 134 -10.37 10.88 13.94
C LYS A 134 -9.59 12.19 13.85
N LYS A 135 -8.27 12.12 13.64
CA LYS A 135 -7.41 13.29 13.49
C LYS A 135 -7.74 14.09 12.24
N LEU A 136 -8.03 13.45 11.11
CA LEU A 136 -8.43 14.12 9.87
C LEU A 136 -9.71 14.96 10.06
N LYS A 137 -10.66 14.47 10.87
CA LYS A 137 -11.93 15.18 11.17
C LYS A 137 -11.79 16.31 12.20
N GLY A 138 -10.85 16.18 13.14
CA GLY A 138 -10.63 17.16 14.21
C GLY A 138 -9.74 18.35 13.84
N MET A 139 -9.23 18.41 12.60
CA MET A 139 -8.36 19.47 12.09
C MET A 139 -9.11 20.46 11.18
N ASN A 140 -10.43 20.62 11.40
CA ASN A 140 -11.26 21.63 10.73
C ASN A 140 -11.14 22.99 11.42
#